data_AF-F0YUP8-F1
#
_entry.id   AF-F0YUP8-F1
#
_cell.length_a   1.000
_cell.length_b   1.000
_cell.length_c   1.000
_cell.angle_alpha   90.00
_cell.angle_beta   90.00
_cell.angle_gamma   90.00
#
_symmetry.space_group_name_H-M   'P 1'
#
loop_
_entity.id
_entity.type
_entity.pdbx_description
1 polymer ?
#
loop_
_entity_poly.entity_id
_entity_poly.type
_entity_poly.pdbx_seq_one_letter_code
_entity_poly.pdbx_strand_id
1 'polypeptide(L)'
;MKKYNICLRNLTDLEKYADLLERFSFEGFIKGDRMCLEADDVLELFRYCPLESAQLYVDIKPQEESLTIGEYLLQTGLLVS
;
A
#
# COMPACT_ATOMS: atom_id res chain seq x y z
N MET A 1 5.05 2.91 13.21
CA MET A 1 4.61 3.46 11.91
C MET A 1 5.76 3.75 10.93
N LYS A 2 5.79 3.06 9.78
CA LYS A 2 6.65 3.33 8.61
C LYS A 2 5.83 4.02 7.50
N LYS A 3 6.50 4.74 6.59
CA LYS A 3 5.88 5.44 5.46
C LYS A 3 6.50 4.98 4.14
N TYR A 4 5.67 4.70 3.15
CA TYR A 4 6.07 4.34 1.79
C TYR A 4 5.34 5.23 0.77
N ASN A 5 6.07 5.79 -0.19
CA ASN A 5 5.43 6.45 -1.32
C ASN A 5 5.07 5.37 -2.35
N ILE A 6 3.81 5.29 -2.75
CA ILE A 6 3.30 4.27 -3.65
C ILE A 6 2.58 4.89 -4.86
N CYS A 7 2.48 4.11 -5.93
CA CYS A 7 1.77 4.45 -7.15
C CYS A 7 0.90 3.28 -7.61
N LEU A 8 -0.37 3.53 -7.93
CA LEU A 8 -1.33 2.55 -8.44
C LEU A 8 -1.90 3.03 -9.76
N ARG A 9 -1.37 2.54 -10.89
CA ARG A 9 -1.68 3.12 -12.23
C ARG A 9 -2.82 2.42 -12.95
N ASN A 10 -3.07 1.17 -12.59
CA ASN A 10 -3.96 0.28 -13.32
C ASN A 10 -4.46 -0.84 -12.40
N LEU A 11 -5.30 -1.71 -12.96
CA LEU A 11 -5.85 -2.87 -12.26
C LEU A 11 -4.77 -3.82 -11.75
N THR A 12 -3.69 -4.02 -12.51
CA THR A 12 -2.57 -4.89 -12.10
C THR A 12 -1.84 -4.34 -10.86
N ASP A 13 -1.74 -3.02 -10.70
CA ASP A 13 -1.17 -2.42 -9.50
C ASP A 13 -2.09 -2.60 -8.28
N LEU A 14 -3.42 -2.55 -8.48
CA LEU A 14 -4.39 -2.86 -7.44
C LEU A 14 -4.37 -4.35 -7.04
N GLU A 15 -4.20 -5.27 -7.99
CA GLU A 15 -4.02 -6.70 -7.70
C GLU A 15 -2.78 -6.96 -6.85
N LYS A 16 -1.64 -6.33 -7.18
CA LYS A 16 -0.42 -6.39 -6.34
C LYS A 16 -0.65 -5.79 -4.95
N TYR A 17 -1.42 -4.72 -4.86
CA TYR A 17 -1.76 -4.13 -3.57
C TYR A 17 -2.65 -5.05 -2.73
N ALA A 18 -3.59 -5.76 -3.34
CA ALA A 18 -4.37 -6.79 -2.66
C ALA A 18 -3.47 -7.96 -2.18
N ASP A 19 -2.53 -8.42 -3.01
CA ASP A 19 -1.55 -9.45 -2.61
C ASP A 19 -0.62 -8.98 -1.47
N LEU A 20 -0.34 -7.67 -1.36
CA LEU A 20 0.32 -7.10 -0.18
C LEU A 20 -0.54 -7.31 1.09
N LEU A 21 -1.82 -6.95 1.05
CA LEU A 21 -2.72 -7.07 2.20
C LEU A 21 -2.94 -8.53 2.63
N GLU A 22 -2.92 -9.47 1.69
CA GLU A 22 -3.03 -10.90 1.98
C GLU A 22 -1.75 -11.47 2.63
N ARG A 23 -0.58 -10.92 2.28
CA ARG A 23 0.73 -11.43 2.76
C ARG A 23 1.18 -10.84 4.08
N PHE A 24 0.74 -9.64 4.41
CA PHE A 24 1.26 -8.87 5.56
C PHE A 24 0.11 -8.42 6.46
N SER A 25 0.13 -8.79 7.74
CA SER A 25 -0.85 -8.29 8.71
C SER A 25 -0.37 -6.96 9.28
N PHE A 26 -0.72 -5.86 8.60
CA PHE A 26 -0.48 -4.50 9.08
C PHE A 26 -1.76 -3.69 9.22
N GLU A 27 -1.73 -2.74 10.15
CA GLU A 27 -2.73 -1.68 10.24
C GLU A 27 -2.16 -0.42 9.61
N GLY A 28 -3.00 0.45 9.05
CA GLY A 28 -2.48 1.60 8.33
C GLY A 28 -3.52 2.42 7.59
N PHE A 29 -3.03 3.43 6.89
CA PHE A 29 -3.85 4.26 6.01
C PHE A 29 -3.07 4.71 4.79
N ILE A 30 -3.78 4.97 3.70
CA ILE A 30 -3.24 5.60 2.49
C ILE A 30 -3.68 7.05 2.48
N LYS A 31 -2.73 7.96 2.28
CA LYS A 31 -2.96 9.40 2.13
C LYS A 31 -2.59 9.86 0.72
N GLY A 32 -3.57 10.41 0.01
CA GLY A 32 -3.36 11.15 -1.24
C GLY A 32 -3.68 12.64 -1.05
N ASP A 33 -3.67 13.41 -2.14
CA ASP A 33 -3.92 14.85 -2.10
C ASP A 33 -5.30 15.23 -1.54
N ARG A 34 -6.31 14.38 -1.75
CA ARG A 34 -7.71 14.64 -1.37
C ARG A 34 -8.39 13.46 -0.68
N MET A 35 -7.61 12.47 -0.25
CA MET A 35 -8.15 11.29 0.41
C MET A 35 -7.23 10.82 1.54
N CYS A 36 -7.85 10.22 2.54
CA CYS A 36 -7.20 9.47 3.59
C CYS A 36 -8.12 8.29 3.88
N LEU A 37 -7.68 7.08 3.56
CA LEU A 37 -8.47 5.86 3.65
C LEU A 37 -7.71 4.78 4.40
N GLU A 38 -8.42 3.89 5.08
CA GLU A 38 -7.81 2.73 5.73
C GLU A 38 -7.14 1.85 4.68
N ALA A 39 -5.97 1.30 5.01
CA ALA A 39 -5.15 0.58 4.03
C ALA A 39 -5.85 -0.67 3.45
N ASP A 40 -6.81 -1.23 4.17
CA ASP A 40 -7.61 -2.39 3.77
C ASP A 40 -8.92 -2.02 3.04
N ASP A 41 -9.27 -0.74 2.91
CA ASP A 41 -10.42 -0.28 2.13
C ASP A 41 -10.10 -0.26 0.61
N VAL A 42 -9.85 -1.46 0.07
CA VAL A 42 -9.49 -1.68 -1.34
C VAL A 42 -10.60 -1.21 -2.29
N LEU A 43 -11.86 -1.30 -1.86
CA LEU A 43 -13.00 -0.87 -2.65
C LEU A 43 -13.01 0.65 -2.85
N GLU A 44 -12.77 1.42 -1.78
CA GLU A 44 -12.67 2.87 -1.91
C GLU A 44 -11.38 3.26 -2.65
N LEU A 45 -10.26 2.58 -2.40
CA LEU A 45 -9.00 2.78 -3.12
C LEU A 45 -9.15 2.62 -4.64
N PHE A 46 -9.94 1.64 -5.09
CA PHE A 46 -10.25 1.44 -6.51
C PHE A 46 -10.86 2.69 -7.15
N ARG A 47 -11.71 3.44 -6.43
CA ARG A 47 -12.38 4.64 -6.95
C ARG A 47 -11.42 5.80 -7.19
N TYR A 48 -10.24 5.77 -6.58
CA TYR A 48 -9.18 6.75 -6.75
C TYR A 48 -8.08 6.31 -7.72
N CYS A 49 -8.19 5.13 -8.35
CA CYS A 49 -7.25 4.66 -9.36
C CYS A 49 -7.55 5.33 -10.73
N PRO A 50 -6.55 5.88 -11.45
CA PRO A 50 -5.13 5.87 -11.14
C PRO A 50 -4.73 6.84 -10.02
N LEU A 51 -3.86 6.35 -9.14
CA LEU A 51 -3.28 7.06 -8.03
C LEU A 51 -1.77 7.22 -8.29
N GLU A 52 -1.40 8.32 -8.94
CA GLU A 52 -0.02 8.54 -9.41
C GLU A 52 1.00 8.71 -8.27
N SER A 53 0.56 9.23 -7.13
CA SER A 53 1.39 9.37 -5.93
C SER A 53 0.52 9.35 -4.68
N ALA A 54 0.81 8.44 -3.77
CA ALA A 54 0.20 8.38 -2.45
C ALA A 54 1.18 7.90 -1.39
N GLN A 55 0.84 8.14 -0.13
CA GLN A 55 1.64 7.76 1.03
C GLN A 55 0.92 6.67 1.80
N LEU A 56 1.48 5.46 1.77
CA LEU A 56 1.05 4.35 2.61
C LEU A 56 1.75 4.46 3.97
N TYR A 57 0.96 4.56 5.03
CA TYR A 57 1.41 4.53 6.41
C TYR A 57 1.07 3.18 7.00
N VAL A 58 2.08 2.50 7.54
CA VAL A 58 1.99 1.12 8.02
C VAL A 58 2.42 1.09 9.48
N ASP A 59 1.57 0.60 10.36
CA ASP A 59 1.96 0.20 11.70
C ASP A 59 2.33 -1.28 11.74
N ILE A 60 3.62 -1.55 11.95
CA ILE A 60 4.19 -2.89 11.90
C ILE A 60 4.17 -3.46 13.30
N LYS A 61 3.47 -4.58 13.48
CA LYS A 61 3.50 -5.33 14.72
C LYS A 61 4.86 -6.04 14.85
N PRO A 62 5.53 -6.02 16.02
CA PRO A 62 6.91 -6.51 16.19
C PRO A 62 7.15 -8.00 15.85
N GLN A 63 6.11 -8.80 15.62
CA GLN A 63 6.23 -10.26 15.48
C GLN A 63 6.27 -10.75 14.02
N GLU A 64 6.08 -9.88 13.01
CA GLU A 64 6.14 -10.27 11.59
C GLU A 64 7.56 -10.14 11.02
N GLU A 65 8.40 -11.13 11.28
CA GLU A 65 9.86 -11.03 11.09
C GLU A 65 10.43 -11.73 9.83
N SER A 66 9.71 -11.90 8.71
CA SER A 66 10.36 -12.54 7.53
C SER A 66 10.21 -11.94 6.13
N LEU A 67 9.44 -10.87 5.91
CA LEU A 67 9.52 -10.07 4.68
C LEU A 67 9.12 -8.62 5.02
N THR A 68 9.89 -7.62 4.63
CA THR A 68 9.49 -6.23 4.89
C THR A 68 8.53 -5.75 3.80
N ILE A 69 7.44 -5.08 4.18
CA ILE A 69 6.48 -4.46 3.24
C ILE A 69 7.20 -3.58 2.19
N GLY A 70 8.27 -2.90 2.58
CA GLY A 70 9.10 -2.10 1.66
C GLY A 70 9.76 -2.93 0.55
N GLU A 71 10.26 -4.13 0.85
CA GLU A 71 10.85 -5.02 -0.16
C GLU A 71 9.79 -5.51 -1.14
N TYR A 72 8.61 -5.88 -0.66
CA TYR A 72 7.50 -6.28 -1.53
C TYR A 72 7.09 -5.13 -2.47
N LEU A 73 6.90 -3.93 -1.92
CA LEU A 73 6.52 -2.76 -2.71
C LEU A 73 7.58 -2.44 -3.78
N LEU A 74 8.87 -2.59 -3.46
CA LEU A 74 9.96 -2.42 -4.40
C LEU A 74 9.93 -3.49 -5.50
N GLN A 75 9.80 -4.77 -5.13
CA GLN A 75 9.80 -5.90 -6.07
C GLN A 75 8.61 -5.86 -7.05
N THR A 76 7.45 -5.41 -6.59
CA THR A 76 6.22 -5.33 -7.40
C THR A 76 6.11 -4.05 -8.23
N GLY A 77 7.04 -3.11 -8.04
CA GLY A 77 7.07 -1.81 -8.73
C GLY A 77 5.99 -0.84 -8.23
N LEU A 78 5.43 -1.08 -7.04
CA LEU A 78 4.48 -0.20 -6.37
C LEU A 78 5.18 0.95 -5.63
N LEU A 79 6.42 0.73 -5.18
CA LEU A 79 7.21 1.75 -4.46
C LEU A 79 7.71 2.82 -5.43
N VAL A 80 7.56 4.09 -5.04
CA VAL A 80 8.13 5.25 -5.72
C VAL A 80 9.32 5.77 -4.91
N SER A 81 10.46 5.93 -5.58
CA SER A 81 11.69 6.51 -5.01
C SER A 81 11.57 8.00 -4.75
#